data_AF-A0A1P8FLK3-F1
#
_entry.id   AF-A0A1P8FLK3-F1
#
_cell.length_a   1.000
_cell.length_b   1.000
_cell.length_c   1.000
_cell.angle_alpha   90.00
_cell.angle_beta   90.00
_cell.angle_gamma   90.00
#
_symmetry.space_group_name_H-M   'P 1'
#
loop_
_entity.id
_entity.type
_entity.pdbx_description
1 polymer ?
#
loop_
_entity_poly.entity_id
_entity_poly.type
_entity_poly.pdbx_seq_one_letter_code
_entity_poly.pdbx_strand_id
1 'polypeptide(L)'
;MSGIGFLAILSVMSSIAYGDSVWVPFHRIAAMVMGPVALEDLDALQGRIVFAGLAVTIGLSALYGLAFSPIARALSPETAPWIGAIGGVILYSVNFHGFTELFPWMAEMREPVTLFSHAVFGGLLGACYWALREEPLEGSLAG
;
A
#
# COMPACT_ATOMS: atom_id res chain seq x y z
N MET A 1 4.40 7.81 2.95
CA MET A 1 3.10 8.50 2.74
C MET A 1 2.12 7.67 1.92
N SER A 2 2.52 7.10 0.78
CA SER A 2 1.68 6.21 -0.05
C SER A 2 1.03 5.05 0.73
N GLY A 3 1.76 4.39 1.64
CA GLY A 3 1.22 3.29 2.46
C GLY A 3 0.09 3.66 3.41
N ILE A 4 0.16 4.85 4.03
CA ILE A 4 -0.91 5.33 4.90
C ILE A 4 -2.13 5.69 4.06
N GLY A 5 -1.91 6.35 2.91
CA GLY A 5 -2.97 6.65 1.95
C GLY A 5 -3.68 5.39 1.46
N PHE A 6 -2.91 4.35 1.12
CA PHE A 6 -3.42 3.03 0.78
C PHE A 6 -4.35 2.47 1.86
N LEU A 7 -3.86 2.41 3.11
CA LEU A 7 -4.63 1.81 4.20
C LEU A 7 -5.88 2.62 4.54
N ALA A 8 -5.80 3.95 4.49
CA ALA A 8 -6.94 4.83 4.72
C ALA A 8 -8.01 4.64 3.64
N ILE A 9 -7.62 4.61 2.36
CA ILE A 9 -8.54 4.40 1.23
C ILE A 9 -9.20 3.03 1.36
N LEU A 10 -8.40 1.97 1.57
CA LEU A 10 -8.90 0.61 1.74
C LEU A 10 -9.92 0.53 2.87
N SER A 11 -9.60 1.09 4.04
CA SER A 11 -10.45 1.02 5.23
C SER A 11 -11.77 1.78 5.05
N VAL A 12 -11.71 3.02 4.57
CA VAL A 12 -12.90 3.86 4.42
C VAL A 12 -13.77 3.35 3.27
N MET A 13 -13.17 3.01 2.12
CA MET A 13 -13.94 2.55 0.98
C MET A 13 -14.55 1.17 1.22
N SER A 14 -13.85 0.24 1.87
CA SER A 14 -14.44 -1.06 2.21
C SER A 14 -15.62 -0.90 3.17
N SER A 15 -15.50 0.01 4.15
CA SER A 15 -16.62 0.29 5.06
C SER A 15 -17.84 0.85 4.32
N ILE A 16 -17.64 1.78 3.38
CA ILE A 16 -18.73 2.36 2.57
C ILE A 16 -19.31 1.33 1.59
N ALA A 17 -18.46 0.53 0.93
CA ALA A 17 -18.86 -0.36 -0.15
C ALA A 17 -19.47 -1.68 0.36
N TYR A 18 -18.98 -2.20 1.49
CA TYR A 18 -19.32 -3.54 1.99
C TYR A 18 -19.94 -3.53 3.39
N GLY A 19 -19.95 -2.39 4.08
CA GLY A 19 -20.48 -2.29 5.45
C GLY A 19 -19.51 -2.78 6.52
N ASP A 20 -18.28 -3.11 6.14
CA ASP A 20 -17.23 -3.58 7.05
C ASP A 20 -16.85 -2.48 8.07
N SER A 21 -16.36 -2.90 9.24
CA SER A 21 -15.66 -1.99 10.13
C SER A 21 -14.37 -1.47 9.48
N VAL A 22 -14.05 -0.19 9.72
CA VAL A 22 -12.79 0.42 9.24
C VAL A 22 -11.54 -0.26 9.83
N TRP A 23 -11.70 -1.09 10.86
CA TRP A 23 -10.61 -1.81 11.51
C TRP A 23 -10.25 -3.12 10.82
N VAL A 24 -11.15 -3.69 10.01
CA VAL A 24 -10.96 -5.00 9.36
C VAL A 24 -9.61 -5.09 8.61
N PRO A 25 -9.20 -4.09 7.79
CA PRO A 25 -7.91 -4.16 7.11
C PRO A 25 -6.71 -4.19 8.05
N PHE A 26 -6.77 -3.50 9.19
CA PHE A 26 -5.70 -3.50 10.18
C PHE A 26 -5.51 -4.88 10.78
N HIS A 27 -6.60 -5.57 11.13
CA HIS A 27 -6.58 -6.93 11.65
C HIS A 27 -5.96 -7.91 10.65
N ARG A 28 -6.43 -7.87 9.40
CA ARG A 28 -5.94 -8.76 8.34
C ARG A 28 -4.47 -8.54 8.01
N ILE A 29 -3.99 -7.31 8.05
CA ILE A 29 -2.57 -6.98 7.82
C ILE A 29 -1.72 -7.36 9.05
N ALA A 30 -2.19 -7.05 10.26
CA ALA A 30 -1.48 -7.39 11.50
C ALA A 30 -1.29 -8.91 11.65
N ALA A 31 -2.25 -9.71 11.18
CA ALA A 31 -2.17 -11.17 11.20
C ALA A 31 -0.96 -11.72 10.43
N MET A 32 -0.36 -10.96 9.50
CA MET A 32 0.87 -11.39 8.82
C MET A 32 2.05 -11.59 9.77
N VAL A 33 2.08 -10.84 10.87
CA VAL A 33 3.16 -10.90 11.88
C VAL A 33 2.68 -11.43 13.22
N MET A 34 1.41 -11.25 13.56
CA MET A 34 0.81 -11.73 14.81
C MET A 34 0.17 -13.12 14.68
N GLY A 35 -0.04 -13.61 13.45
CA GLY A 35 -0.77 -14.84 13.17
C GLY A 35 -2.29 -14.68 13.28
N PRO A 36 -3.04 -15.80 13.15
CA PRO A 36 -4.50 -15.79 13.09
C PRO A 36 -5.21 -15.23 14.32
N VAL A 37 -4.56 -15.14 15.47
CA VAL A 37 -5.12 -14.53 16.70
C VAL A 37 -5.55 -13.07 16.47
N ALA A 38 -4.92 -12.37 15.53
CA ALA A 38 -5.33 -11.01 15.17
C ALA A 38 -6.66 -10.97 14.40
N LEU A 39 -7.24 -12.10 14.01
CA LEU A 39 -8.49 -12.19 13.23
C LEU A 39 -9.73 -12.52 14.10
N GLU A 40 -9.58 -12.75 15.40
CA GLU A 40 -10.66 -13.24 16.26
C GLU A 40 -11.81 -12.23 16.43
N ASP A 41 -11.51 -10.93 16.42
CA ASP A 41 -12.49 -9.85 16.56
C ASP A 41 -12.12 -8.70 15.61
N LEU A 42 -12.55 -8.83 14.35
CA LEU A 42 -12.17 -7.92 13.25
C LEU A 42 -12.74 -6.50 13.40
N ASP A 43 -13.77 -6.33 14.22
CA ASP A 43 -14.48 -5.06 14.39
C ASP A 43 -13.92 -4.23 15.56
N ALA A 44 -13.13 -4.84 16.44
CA ALA A 44 -12.61 -4.19 17.63
C ALA A 44 -11.45 -3.23 17.33
N LEU A 45 -11.53 -2.01 17.87
CA LEU A 45 -10.38 -1.12 17.94
C LEU A 45 -9.38 -1.61 18.99
N GLN A 46 -8.38 -2.36 18.56
CA GLN A 46 -7.31 -2.85 19.43
C GLN A 46 -5.98 -2.16 19.11
N GLY A 47 -5.47 -1.35 20.03
CA GLY A 47 -4.27 -0.53 19.79
C GLY A 47 -3.04 -1.32 19.34
N ARG A 48 -2.82 -2.52 19.89
CA ARG A 48 -1.72 -3.41 19.50
C ARG A 48 -1.85 -3.90 18.04
N ILE A 49 -3.07 -4.21 17.63
CA ILE A 49 -3.37 -4.69 16.25
C ILE A 49 -3.23 -3.53 15.27
N VAL A 50 -3.80 -2.37 15.58
CA VAL A 50 -3.66 -1.17 14.75
C VAL A 50 -2.19 -0.81 14.54
N PHE A 51 -1.39 -0.83 15.62
CA PHE A 51 0.05 -0.56 15.53
C PHE A 51 0.77 -1.60 14.65
N ALA A 52 0.52 -2.89 14.87
CA ALA A 52 1.13 -3.96 14.06
C ALA A 52 0.74 -3.85 12.57
N GLY A 53 -0.54 -3.61 12.28
CA GLY A 53 -1.04 -3.41 10.93
C GLY A 53 -0.36 -2.22 10.25
N LEU A 54 -0.28 -1.08 10.93
CA LEU A 54 0.44 0.10 10.44
C LEU A 54 1.92 -0.18 10.18
N ALA A 55 2.59 -0.86 11.11
CA ALA A 55 4.01 -1.19 10.97
C ALA A 55 4.27 -2.05 9.74
N VAL A 56 3.45 -3.07 9.50
CA VAL A 56 3.53 -3.93 8.31
C VAL A 56 3.23 -3.12 7.04
N THR A 57 2.18 -2.30 7.03
CA THR A 57 1.86 -1.44 5.89
C THR A 57 3.00 -0.50 5.54
N ILE A 58 3.60 0.17 6.53
CA ILE A 58 4.72 1.09 6.34
C ILE A 58 5.93 0.33 5.82
N GLY A 59 6.27 -0.81 6.43
CA GLY A 59 7.40 -1.65 6.05
C GLY A 59 7.30 -2.14 4.60
N LEU A 60 6.16 -2.72 4.21
CA LEU A 60 5.91 -3.17 2.84
C LEU A 60 5.92 -1.99 1.86
N SER A 61 5.33 -0.85 2.23
CA SER A 61 5.32 0.34 1.37
C SER A 61 6.72 0.89 1.11
N ALA A 62 7.58 0.88 2.13
CA ALA A 62 8.99 1.28 1.98
C ALA A 62 9.73 0.29 1.08
N LEU A 63 9.54 -1.02 1.29
CA LEU A 63 10.12 -2.07 0.46
C LEU A 63 9.72 -1.93 -1.01
N TYR A 64 8.43 -1.76 -1.28
CA TYR A 64 7.90 -1.57 -2.64
C TYR A 64 8.37 -0.26 -3.26
N GLY A 65 8.48 0.82 -2.48
CA GLY A 65 9.06 2.08 -2.93
C GLY A 65 10.51 1.97 -3.36
N LEU A 66 11.32 1.28 -2.56
CA LEU A 66 12.72 1.02 -2.89
C LEU A 66 12.84 0.14 -4.14
N ALA A 67 12.01 -0.89 -4.28
CA ALA A 67 11.98 -1.74 -5.45
C ALA A 67 11.55 -0.99 -6.73
N PHE A 68 10.63 -0.04 -6.61
CA PHE A 68 10.13 0.76 -7.73
C PHE A 68 11.09 1.90 -8.13
N SER A 69 11.92 2.39 -7.22
CA SER A 69 12.78 3.57 -7.44
C SER A 69 13.65 3.51 -8.72
N PRO A 70 14.34 2.40 -9.05
CA PRO A 70 15.15 2.32 -10.28
C PRO A 70 14.33 2.50 -11.55
N ILE A 71 13.08 2.00 -11.56
CA ILE A 71 12.14 2.16 -12.67
C ILE A 71 11.71 3.62 -12.74
N ALA A 72 11.32 4.20 -11.60
CA ALA A 72 10.86 5.59 -11.50
C ALA A 72 11.89 6.61 -12.01
N ARG A 73 13.19 6.34 -11.85
CA ARG A 73 14.30 7.18 -12.36
C ARG A 73 14.24 7.40 -13.87
N ALA A 74 13.76 6.41 -14.62
CA ALA A 74 13.71 6.43 -16.08
C ALA A 74 12.40 7.02 -16.65
N LEU A 75 11.43 7.30 -15.79
CA LEU A 75 10.11 7.82 -16.19
C LEU A 75 10.09 9.34 -16.10
N SER A 76 9.17 10.00 -16.80
CA SER A 76 8.94 11.44 -16.59
C SER A 76 8.00 11.69 -15.39
N PRO A 77 7.95 12.91 -14.82
CA PRO A 77 6.99 13.25 -13.77
C PRO A 77 5.52 12.95 -14.15
N GLU A 78 5.17 13.13 -15.42
CA GLU A 78 3.81 12.91 -15.94
C GLU A 78 3.49 11.43 -16.11
N THR A 79 4.47 10.61 -16.46
CA THR A 79 4.28 9.18 -16.73
C THR A 79 4.47 8.31 -15.49
N ALA A 80 5.26 8.77 -14.51
CA ALA A 80 5.55 8.02 -13.30
C ALA A 80 4.31 7.62 -12.48
N PRO A 81 3.28 8.46 -12.29
CA PRO A 81 2.06 8.04 -11.60
C PRO A 81 1.30 6.93 -12.35
N TRP A 82 1.25 6.98 -13.68
CA TRP A 82 0.55 5.96 -14.48
C TRP A 82 1.25 4.60 -14.43
N ILE A 83 2.57 4.60 -14.63
CA ILE A 83 3.37 3.37 -14.52
C ILE A 83 3.38 2.87 -13.08
N GLY A 84 3.42 3.78 -12.10
CA GLY A 84 3.23 3.46 -10.69
C GLY A 84 1.91 2.74 -10.45
N ALA A 85 0.79 3.23 -10.99
CA ALA A 85 -0.51 2.60 -10.84
C ALA A 85 -0.57 1.19 -11.44
N ILE A 86 0.05 0.99 -12.61
CA ILE A 86 0.22 -0.35 -13.21
C ILE A 86 1.05 -1.24 -12.28
N GLY A 87 2.15 -0.71 -11.73
CA GLY A 87 2.95 -1.39 -10.72
C GLY A 87 2.14 -1.77 -9.48
N GLY A 88 1.24 -0.90 -9.03
CA GLY A 88 0.27 -1.16 -7.98
C GLY A 88 -0.63 -2.35 -8.27
N VAL A 89 -1.18 -2.44 -9.49
CA VAL A 89 -1.98 -3.60 -9.93
C VAL A 89 -1.16 -4.88 -9.95
N ILE A 90 0.11 -4.81 -10.36
CA ILE A 90 1.03 -5.97 -10.30
C ILE A 90 1.23 -6.39 -8.83
N LEU A 91 1.46 -5.44 -7.93
CA LEU A 91 1.60 -5.71 -6.50
C LEU A 91 0.34 -6.29 -5.88
N TYR A 92 -0.85 -5.84 -6.30
CA TYR A 92 -2.11 -6.48 -5.92
C TYR A 92 -2.08 -7.96 -6.28
N SER A 93 -1.68 -8.30 -7.51
CA SER A 93 -1.62 -9.70 -7.93
C SER A 93 -0.61 -10.51 -7.11
N VAL A 94 0.56 -9.95 -6.82
CA VAL A 94 1.57 -10.60 -5.96
C VAL A 94 1.04 -10.81 -4.54
N ASN A 95 0.45 -9.79 -3.91
CA ASN A 95 -0.04 -9.87 -2.54
C ASN A 95 -1.25 -10.81 -2.42
N PHE A 96 -2.23 -10.66 -3.32
CA PHE A 96 -3.54 -11.31 -3.15
C PHE A 96 -3.67 -12.60 -3.95
N HIS A 97 -2.76 -12.93 -4.86
CA HIS A 97 -2.71 -14.25 -5.50
C HIS A 97 -1.45 -15.03 -5.14
N GLY A 98 -0.30 -14.36 -4.92
CA GLY A 98 0.93 -15.01 -4.49
C GLY A 98 0.98 -15.26 -2.98
N PHE A 99 0.84 -14.23 -2.15
CA PHE A 99 0.96 -14.39 -0.69
C PHE A 99 -0.20 -15.13 -0.05
N THR A 100 -1.31 -15.37 -0.75
CA THR A 100 -2.41 -16.19 -0.20
C THR A 100 -1.97 -17.61 0.17
N GLU A 101 -0.95 -18.15 -0.48
CA GLU A 101 -0.36 -19.44 -0.09
C GLU A 101 0.26 -19.41 1.32
N LEU A 102 0.74 -18.24 1.76
CA LEU A 102 1.32 -18.03 3.10
C LEU A 102 0.30 -17.47 4.09
N PHE A 103 -0.63 -16.65 3.61
CA PHE A 103 -1.62 -15.93 4.40
C PHE A 103 -3.02 -16.15 3.79
N PRO A 104 -3.66 -17.30 4.05
CA PRO A 104 -4.89 -17.72 3.36
C PRO A 104 -6.06 -16.74 3.49
N TRP A 105 -6.17 -16.04 4.62
CA TRP A 105 -7.21 -15.03 4.86
C TRP A 105 -7.13 -13.83 3.90
N MET A 106 -6.01 -13.62 3.21
CA MET A 106 -5.92 -12.59 2.18
C MET A 106 -6.85 -12.86 0.99
N ALA A 107 -7.30 -14.10 0.79
CA ALA A 107 -8.28 -14.41 -0.26
C ALA A 107 -9.57 -13.59 -0.11
N GLU A 108 -9.99 -13.28 1.12
CA GLU A 108 -11.19 -12.50 1.42
C GLU A 108 -11.04 -11.01 1.08
N MET A 109 -9.82 -10.55 0.81
CA MET A 109 -9.53 -9.17 0.43
C MET A 109 -9.39 -9.01 -1.09
N ARG A 110 -9.71 -10.03 -1.90
CA ARG A 110 -9.67 -9.99 -3.37
C ARG A 110 -10.83 -9.21 -3.99
N GLU A 111 -11.11 -8.06 -3.38
CA GLU A 111 -12.24 -7.21 -3.72
C GLU A 111 -11.81 -6.06 -4.65
N PRO A 112 -12.72 -5.55 -5.50
CA PRO A 112 -12.46 -4.39 -6.35
C PRO A 112 -11.88 -3.18 -5.62
N VAL A 113 -12.32 -2.93 -4.37
CA VAL A 113 -11.79 -1.84 -3.53
C VAL A 113 -10.30 -2.04 -3.24
N THR A 114 -9.87 -3.28 -2.98
CA THR A 114 -8.45 -3.59 -2.71
C THR A 114 -7.61 -3.38 -3.96
N LEU A 115 -8.08 -3.83 -5.12
CA LEU A 115 -7.41 -3.60 -6.40
C LEU A 115 -7.28 -2.10 -6.69
N PHE A 116 -8.37 -1.35 -6.54
CA PHE A 116 -8.38 0.10 -6.72
C PHE A 116 -7.40 0.79 -5.76
N SER A 117 -7.42 0.42 -4.49
CA SER A 117 -6.51 0.96 -3.47
C SER A 117 -5.04 0.72 -3.84
N HIS A 118 -4.72 -0.44 -4.42
CA HIS A 118 -3.37 -0.74 -4.92
C HIS A 118 -2.98 0.11 -6.13
N ALA A 119 -3.88 0.32 -7.07
CA ALA A 119 -3.62 1.21 -8.21
C ALA A 119 -3.34 2.64 -7.71
N VAL A 120 -4.14 3.15 -6.76
CA VAL A 120 -3.90 4.46 -6.14
C VAL A 120 -2.58 4.49 -5.38
N PHE A 121 -2.27 3.46 -4.58
CA PHE A 121 -0.98 3.33 -3.89
C PHE A 121 0.19 3.47 -4.85
N GLY A 122 0.17 2.71 -5.95
CA GLY A 122 1.22 2.72 -6.96
C GLY A 122 1.35 4.08 -7.64
N GLY A 123 0.22 4.72 -7.98
CA GLY A 123 0.24 6.05 -8.56
C GLY A 123 0.81 7.11 -7.61
N LEU A 124 0.41 7.07 -6.34
CA LEU A 124 0.99 7.92 -5.29
C LEU A 124 2.48 7.67 -5.11
N LEU A 125 2.94 6.42 -5.24
CA LEU A 125 4.36 6.09 -5.14
C LEU A 125 5.17 6.76 -6.27
N GLY A 126 4.67 6.69 -7.51
CA GLY A 126 5.29 7.37 -8.66
C GLY A 126 5.29 8.89 -8.52
N ALA A 127 4.18 9.47 -8.06
CA ALA A 127 4.08 10.91 -7.81
C ALA A 127 5.01 11.37 -6.69
N CYS A 128 5.03 10.67 -5.55
CA CYS A 128 5.89 11.00 -4.42
C CYS A 128 7.37 10.88 -4.77
N TYR A 129 7.78 9.90 -5.59
CA TYR A 129 9.17 9.77 -6.02
C TYR A 129 9.67 11.04 -6.71
N TRP A 130 8.89 11.58 -7.65
CA TRP A 130 9.26 12.80 -8.37
C TRP A 130 9.15 14.07 -7.52
N ALA A 131 8.15 14.15 -6.64
CA ALA A 131 8.01 15.29 -5.73
C ALA A 131 9.15 15.40 -4.70
N LEU A 132 9.79 14.28 -4.35
CA LEU A 132 10.89 14.22 -3.38
C LEU A 132 12.26 14.15 -4.04
N ARG A 133 12.33 14.14 -5.37
CA ARG A 133 13.59 14.14 -6.10
C ARG A 133 14.20 15.54 -6.02
N GLU A 134 15.31 15.67 -5.28
CA GLU A 134 16.13 16.88 -5.32
C GLU A 134 16.79 16.99 -6.72
N GLU A 135 16.65 18.16 -7.36
CA GLU A 135 17.46 18.50 -8.53
C GLU A 135 18.93 18.64 -8.09
N PRO A 136 19.90 18.04 -8.78
CA PRO A 136 21.32 18.28 -8.49
C PRO A 136 21.62 19.78 -8.51
N LEU A 137 22.31 20.27 -7.48
CA LEU A 137 22.71 21.69 -7.28
C LEU A 137 23.60 22.29 -8.40
N GLU A 138 23.81 21.59 -9.51
CA GLU A 138 24.68 22.00 -10.62
C GLU A 138 24.13 23.21 -11.42
N GLY A 139 22.83 23.51 -11.31
CA GLY A 139 22.22 24.69 -11.92
C GLY A 139 22.44 26.01 -11.16
N SER A 140 22.90 25.97 -9.90
CA SER A 140 23.02 27.17 -9.05
C SER A 140 24.39 27.85 -9.10
N LEU A 141 25.39 27.23 -9.75
CA LEU A 141 26.76 27.77 -9.86
C LEU A 141 27.08 28.37 -11.25
N ALA A 142 26.09 28.45 -12.14
CA ALA A 142 26.23 29.00 -13.48
C ALA A 142 25.48 30.34 -13.70
N GLY A 143 25.06 31.01 -12.62
CA GLY A 143 24.41 32.32 -12.63
C GLY A 143 25.34 33.44 -12.18
#